data_AF-A0A2S8BDK9-F1
#
_entry.id   AF-A0A2S8BDK9-F1
#
_cell.length_a   1.000
_cell.length_b   1.000
_cell.length_c   1.000
_cell.angle_alpha   90.00
_cell.angle_beta   90.00
_cell.angle_gamma   90.00
#
_symmetry.space_group_name_H-M   'P 1'
#
loop_
_entity.id
_entity.type
_entity.pdbx_description
1 polymer ?
#
loop_
_entity_poly.entity_id
_entity_poly.type
_entity_poly.pdbx_seq_one_letter_code
_entity_poly.pdbx_strand_id
1 'polypeptide(L)'
;MMMAVGCIQAQRCHTNTCPVGVATQDPKRARALDIADKSLRVQRYQQATVHQAMQMIASLGAHGPQELSPRMLRKRVAASSVRSYAELYEWLRPGQLLAEPPESWLDDWSAASADSFAVR
;
A
#
# COMPACT_ATOMS: atom_id res chain seq x y z
N MET A 1 -0.11 12.02 0.65
CA MET A 1 -0.40 13.21 -0.18
C MET A 1 -1.12 14.35 0.57
N MET A 2 -2.17 14.09 1.34
CA MET A 2 -2.94 15.18 2.01
C MET A 2 -2.08 16.12 2.88
N MET A 3 -1.11 15.60 3.63
CA MET A 3 -0.16 16.41 4.39
C MET A 3 0.72 17.28 3.49
N ALA A 4 1.18 16.76 2.35
CA ALA A 4 1.98 17.50 1.38
C ALA A 4 1.19 18.67 0.75
N VAL A 5 -0.10 18.47 0.49
CA VAL A 5 -1.04 19.54 0.05
C VAL A 5 -1.25 20.58 1.17
N GLY A 6 -1.10 20.19 2.44
CA GLY A 6 -1.20 21.11 3.58
C GLY A 6 -2.20 20.71 4.67
N CYS A 7 -2.64 19.45 4.71
CA CYS A 7 -3.37 18.92 5.87
C CYS A 7 -2.52 19.09 7.14
N ILE A 8 -3.18 19.48 8.23
CA ILE A 8 -2.58 19.65 9.56
C ILE A 8 -3.19 18.70 10.60
N GLN A 9 -3.87 17.63 10.13
CA GLN A 9 -4.56 16.65 10.97
C GLN A 9 -5.58 17.27 11.94
N ALA A 10 -6.35 18.26 11.48
CA ALA A 10 -7.38 18.90 12.29
C ALA A 10 -8.58 17.99 12.64
N GLN A 11 -8.70 16.83 12.00
CA GLN A 11 -9.78 15.83 12.20
C GLN A 11 -11.21 16.37 12.00
N ARG A 12 -11.37 17.42 11.18
CA ARG A 12 -12.65 18.07 10.85
C ARG A 12 -13.05 17.87 9.39
N CYS A 13 -12.64 16.77 8.78
CA CYS A 13 -12.85 16.55 7.35
C CYS A 13 -14.35 16.35 7.03
N HIS A 14 -15.07 15.61 7.89
CA HIS A 14 -16.49 15.28 7.71
C HIS A 14 -17.43 16.46 7.96
N THR A 15 -16.98 17.50 8.67
CA THR A 15 -17.82 18.66 9.05
C THR A 15 -17.86 19.75 7.98
N ASN A 16 -17.19 19.55 6.84
CA ASN A 16 -17.01 20.55 5.78
C ASN A 16 -16.26 21.83 6.22
N THR A 17 -15.67 21.86 7.43
CA THR A 17 -15.03 23.05 8.02
C THR A 17 -13.51 22.93 8.14
N CYS A 18 -12.86 22.24 7.20
CA CYS A 18 -11.41 22.12 7.13
C CYS A 18 -10.75 23.52 7.19
N PRO A 19 -9.84 23.77 8.16
CA PRO A 19 -9.25 25.10 8.35
C PRO A 19 -8.22 25.47 7.28
N VAL A 20 -7.71 24.47 6.54
CA VAL A 20 -6.64 24.63 5.53
C VAL A 20 -7.13 24.40 4.10
N GLY A 21 -8.45 24.29 3.91
CA GLY A 21 -9.08 24.19 2.59
C GLY A 21 -8.96 22.85 1.87
N VAL A 22 -8.30 21.86 2.46
CA VAL A 22 -8.04 20.55 1.82
C VAL A 22 -9.30 19.70 1.65
N ALA A 23 -10.14 19.62 2.70
CA ALA A 23 -11.34 18.77 2.72
C ALA A 23 -12.58 19.62 3.02
N THR A 24 -13.02 20.40 2.04
CA THR A 24 -14.19 21.28 2.13
C THR A 24 -14.76 21.57 0.75
N GLN A 25 -16.07 21.76 0.68
CA GLN A 25 -16.82 22.27 -0.47
C GLN A 25 -17.17 23.76 -0.29
N ASP A 26 -16.80 24.38 0.83
CA ASP A 26 -16.98 25.82 1.05
C ASP A 26 -15.95 26.60 0.21
N PRO A 27 -16.37 27.40 -0.78
CA PRO A 27 -15.47 28.13 -1.67
C PRO A 27 -14.63 29.17 -0.94
N LYS A 28 -15.05 29.67 0.24
CA LYS A 28 -14.25 30.61 1.04
C LYS A 28 -13.05 29.89 1.67
N ARG A 29 -13.25 28.66 2.14
CA ARG A 29 -12.20 27.84 2.76
C ARG A 29 -11.26 27.22 1.72
N ALA A 30 -11.80 26.80 0.57
CA ALA A 30 -11.00 26.24 -0.52
C ALA A 30 -9.94 27.23 -1.04
N ARG A 31 -10.16 28.55 -0.92
CA ARG A 31 -9.15 29.60 -1.25
C ARG A 31 -7.85 29.48 -0.47
N ALA A 32 -7.84 28.77 0.66
CA ALA A 32 -6.60 28.47 1.38
C ALA A 32 -5.68 27.49 0.61
N LEU A 33 -6.16 26.85 -0.47
CA LEU A 33 -5.36 26.07 -1.40
C LEU A 33 -4.71 26.97 -2.46
N ASP A 34 -3.50 27.47 -2.19
CA ASP A 34 -2.65 28.04 -3.23
C ASP A 34 -2.12 26.93 -4.15
N ILE A 35 -2.61 26.89 -5.39
CA ILE A 35 -2.26 25.86 -6.36
C ILE A 35 -0.78 25.96 -6.77
N ALA A 36 -0.26 27.17 -6.93
CA ALA A 36 1.11 27.40 -7.41
C ALA A 36 2.13 26.90 -6.38
N ASP A 37 1.90 27.14 -5.09
CA ASP A 37 2.75 26.60 -4.02
C ASP A 37 2.52 25.10 -3.79
N LYS A 38 1.26 24.71 -3.56
CA LYS A 38 0.94 23.36 -3.06
C LYS A 38 1.20 22.28 -4.08
N SER A 39 1.04 22.56 -5.38
CA SER A 39 1.39 21.59 -6.44
C SER A 39 2.88 21.22 -6.41
N LEU A 40 3.77 22.20 -6.23
CA LEU A 40 5.21 21.97 -6.12
C LEU A 40 5.56 21.18 -4.87
N ARG A 41 4.90 21.44 -3.74
CA ARG A 41 5.09 20.65 -2.51
C ARG A 41 4.72 19.18 -2.71
N VAL A 42 3.59 18.92 -3.36
CA VAL A 42 3.10 17.57 -3.68
C VAL A 42 4.08 16.87 -4.63
N GLN A 43 4.54 17.56 -5.67
CA GLN A 43 5.54 17.03 -6.61
C GLN A 43 6.83 16.64 -5.89
N ARG A 44 7.41 17.55 -5.09
CA ARG A 44 8.65 17.30 -4.33
C ARG A 44 8.49 16.13 -3.37
N TYR A 45 7.37 16.06 -2.66
CA TYR A 45 7.09 14.93 -1.76
C TYR A 45 7.03 13.60 -2.53
N GLN A 46 6.37 13.56 -3.69
CA GLN A 46 6.31 12.34 -4.51
C GLN A 46 7.69 11.94 -5.04
N GLN A 47 8.46 12.90 -5.55
CA GLN A 47 9.83 12.67 -6.03
C GLN A 47 10.72 12.11 -4.92
N ALA A 48 10.69 12.73 -3.72
CA ALA A 48 11.45 12.24 -2.58
C ALA A 48 10.98 10.85 -2.13
N THR A 49 9.68 10.58 -2.11
CA THR A 49 9.11 9.27 -1.75
C THR A 49 9.62 8.17 -2.71
N VAL A 50 9.55 8.40 -4.02
CA VAL A 50 10.06 7.45 -5.02
C VAL A 50 11.56 7.27 -4.88
N HIS A 51 12.31 8.37 -4.71
CA HIS A 51 13.76 8.30 -4.54
C HIS A 51 14.16 7.46 -3.31
N GLN A 52 13.52 7.70 -2.16
CA GLN A 52 13.76 6.92 -0.94
C GLN A 52 13.40 5.45 -1.11
N ALA A 53 12.27 5.15 -1.76
CA ALA A 53 11.89 3.77 -2.06
C ALA A 53 12.95 3.06 -2.91
N MET A 54 13.47 3.73 -3.95
CA MET A 54 14.53 3.19 -4.79
C MET A 54 15.86 3.01 -4.03
N GLN A 55 16.20 3.92 -3.12
CA GLN A 55 17.38 3.76 -2.25
C GLN A 55 17.25 2.52 -1.34
N MET A 56 16.05 2.27 -0.78
CA MET A 56 15.79 1.05 0.00
C MET A 56 15.86 -0.22 -0.86
N ILE A 57 15.34 -0.17 -2.09
CA ILE A 57 15.42 -1.31 -3.02
C ILE A 57 16.88 -1.60 -3.39
N ALA A 58 17.66 -0.56 -3.68
CA ALA A 58 19.08 -0.68 -3.97
C ALA A 58 19.89 -1.25 -2.79
N SER A 59 19.53 -0.92 -1.54
CA SER A 59 20.21 -1.48 -0.36
C SER A 59 19.96 -2.98 -0.16
N LEU A 60 18.89 -3.51 -0.78
CA LEU A 60 18.62 -4.95 -0.86
C LEU A 60 19.37 -5.65 -2.01
N GLY A 61 20.17 -4.90 -2.78
CA GLY A 61 20.90 -5.42 -3.94
C GLY A 61 20.05 -5.55 -5.21
N ALA A 62 18.88 -4.91 -5.26
CA ALA A 62 17.97 -4.93 -6.41
C ALA A 62 18.03 -3.63 -7.20
N HIS A 63 17.90 -3.70 -8.52
CA HIS A 63 17.86 -2.52 -9.41
C HIS A 63 16.47 -1.90 -9.51
N GLY A 64 15.43 -2.65 -9.15
CA GLY A 64 14.05 -2.19 -9.21
C GLY A 64 13.08 -3.08 -8.44
N PRO A 65 11.83 -2.61 -8.24
CA PRO A 65 10.83 -3.32 -7.45
C PRO A 65 10.47 -4.70 -8.01
N GLN A 66 10.61 -4.91 -9.33
CA GLN A 66 10.35 -6.18 -10.00
C GLN A 66 11.35 -7.29 -9.60
N GLU A 67 12.51 -6.95 -9.06
CA GLU A 67 13.51 -7.91 -8.59
C GLU A 67 13.30 -8.30 -7.12
N LEU A 68 12.37 -7.64 -6.42
CA LEU A 68 12.02 -8.02 -5.06
C LEU A 68 11.35 -9.39 -5.07
N SER A 69 11.76 -10.24 -4.14
CA SER A 69 11.20 -11.59 -3.98
C SER A 69 10.79 -11.85 -2.53
N PRO A 70 9.87 -12.81 -2.29
CA PRO A 70 9.49 -13.23 -0.94
C PRO A 70 10.68 -13.69 -0.05
N ARG A 71 11.82 -14.04 -0.65
CA ARG A 71 13.05 -14.39 0.09
C ARG A 71 13.69 -13.18 0.77
N MET A 72 13.45 -11.97 0.27
CA MET A 72 14.02 -10.72 0.77
C MET A 72 13.21 -10.12 1.93
N LEU A 73 11.93 -10.51 2.07
CA LEU A 73 11.06 -10.01 3.13
C LEU A 73 11.10 -10.92 4.36
N ARG A 74 11.57 -10.40 5.49
CA ARG A 74 11.72 -11.15 6.76
C ARG A 74 10.61 -10.78 7.75
N LYS A 75 10.04 -11.79 8.40
CA LYS A 75 9.06 -11.65 9.50
C LYS A 75 9.57 -12.33 10.75
N ARG A 76 9.49 -11.62 11.89
CA ARG A 76 9.69 -12.24 13.21
C ARG A 76 8.43 -13.02 13.56
N VAL A 77 8.56 -14.34 13.74
CA VAL A 77 7.43 -15.24 14.04
C VAL A 77 7.41 -15.71 15.49
N ALA A 78 8.52 -15.59 16.20
CA ALA A 78 8.61 -15.75 17.65
C ALA A 78 9.76 -14.87 18.17
N ALA A 79 9.91 -14.78 19.49
CA ALA A 79 10.94 -13.94 20.13
C ALA A 79 12.34 -14.15 19.51
N SER A 80 12.74 -15.40 19.30
CA SER A 80 14.04 -15.80 18.73
C SER A 80 13.98 -16.32 17.28
N SER A 81 12.82 -16.24 16.61
CA SER A 81 12.65 -16.83 15.28
C SER A 81 12.25 -15.80 14.22
N VAL A 82 13.04 -15.73 13.15
CA VAL A 82 12.81 -14.89 11.98
C VAL A 82 12.83 -15.77 10.74
N ARG A 83 11.79 -15.68 9.91
CA ARG A 83 11.67 -16.44 8.67
C ARG A 83 11.36 -15.50 7.50
N SER A 84 11.78 -15.87 6.30
CA SER A 84 11.39 -15.16 5.08
C SER A 84 9.96 -15.49 4.69
N TYR A 85 9.32 -14.61 3.93
CA TYR A 85 7.99 -14.87 3.37
C TYR A 85 7.98 -16.10 2.43
N ALA A 86 9.10 -16.38 1.76
CA ALA A 86 9.28 -17.60 0.97
C ALA A 86 9.18 -18.89 1.80
N GLU A 87 9.52 -18.84 3.09
CA GLU A 87 9.46 -19.98 4.00
C GLU A 87 8.10 -20.09 4.72
N LEU A 88 7.36 -18.98 4.81
CA LEU A 88 6.15 -18.89 5.62
C LEU A 88 4.86 -19.21 4.86
N TYR A 89 4.86 -19.02 3.55
CA TYR A 89 3.67 -19.16 2.72
C TYR A 89 3.89 -20.16 1.61
N GLU A 90 2.83 -20.86 1.23
CA GLU A 90 2.82 -21.65 -0.01
C GLU A 90 2.56 -20.73 -1.20
N TRP A 91 3.55 -20.60 -2.08
CA TRP A 91 3.50 -19.73 -3.26
C TRP A 91 3.04 -20.52 -4.47
N LEU A 92 1.89 -20.14 -5.02
CA LEU A 92 1.27 -20.81 -6.16
C LEU A 92 1.92 -20.41 -7.48
N ARG A 93 2.03 -21.37 -8.41
CA ARG A 93 2.34 -21.08 -9.81
C ARG A 93 1.11 -20.57 -10.55
N PRO A 94 1.27 -19.76 -11.61
CA PRO A 94 0.15 -19.39 -12.48
C PRO A 94 -0.64 -20.63 -12.93
N GLY A 95 -1.97 -20.60 -12.75
CA GLY A 95 -2.87 -21.70 -13.12
C GLY A 95 -2.90 -22.90 -12.17
N GLN A 96 -2.09 -22.93 -11.11
CA GLN A 96 -1.98 -24.11 -10.24
C GLN A 96 -3.31 -24.50 -9.59
N LEU A 97 -4.10 -23.55 -9.08
CA LEU A 97 -5.40 -23.86 -8.47
C LEU A 97 -6.41 -24.47 -9.44
N LEU A 98 -6.28 -24.19 -10.74
CA LEU A 98 -7.17 -24.73 -11.77
C LEU A 98 -6.80 -26.16 -12.18
N ALA A 99 -5.51 -26.51 -12.11
CA ALA A 99 -5.00 -27.79 -12.58
C ALA A 99 -4.77 -28.79 -11.44
N GLU A 100 -4.08 -28.36 -10.38
CA GLU A 100 -3.64 -29.18 -9.26
C GLU A 100 -3.51 -28.29 -8.00
N PRO A 101 -4.65 -27.89 -7.39
CA PRO A 101 -4.64 -27.10 -6.18
C PRO A 101 -3.92 -27.86 -5.04
N PRO A 102 -2.97 -27.22 -4.32
CA PRO A 102 -2.34 -27.83 -3.16
C PRO A 102 -3.33 -28.16 -2.06
N GLU A 103 -3.00 -29.16 -1.25
CA GLU A 103 -3.84 -29.59 -0.13
C GLU A 103 -4.20 -28.43 0.81
N SER A 104 -3.24 -27.55 1.11
CA SER A 104 -3.46 -26.42 2.01
C SER A 104 -4.47 -25.38 1.49
N TRP A 105 -4.78 -25.41 0.19
CA TRP A 105 -5.72 -24.51 -0.49
C TRP A 105 -7.04 -25.19 -0.87
N LEU A 106 -7.18 -26.51 -0.71
CA LEU A 106 -8.32 -27.25 -1.25
C LEU A 106 -9.66 -26.79 -0.69
N ASP A 107 -9.75 -26.60 0.62
CA ASP A 107 -11.00 -26.20 1.28
C ASP A 107 -11.43 -24.80 0.80
N ASP A 108 -10.52 -23.84 0.84
CA ASP A 108 -10.76 -22.47 0.37
C ASP A 108 -11.12 -22.43 -1.12
N TRP A 109 -10.40 -23.20 -1.94
CA TRP A 109 -10.65 -23.27 -3.39
C TRP A 109 -11.99 -23.94 -3.72
N SER A 110 -12.37 -24.99 -3.00
CA SER A 110 -13.64 -25.70 -3.18
C SER A 110 -14.84 -24.86 -2.73
N ALA A 111 -14.65 -24.01 -1.72
CA ALA A 111 -15.66 -23.07 -1.26
C ALA A 111 -15.81 -21.85 -2.19
N ALA A 112 -14.77 -21.50 -2.95
CA ALA A 112 -14.74 -20.32 -3.79
C ALA A 112 -15.79 -20.37 -4.92
N SER A 113 -16.38 -19.21 -5.24
CA SER A 113 -17.38 -19.08 -6.31
C SER A 113 -17.27 -17.73 -7.00
N ALA A 114 -17.25 -17.74 -8.33
CA ALA A 114 -17.27 -16.49 -9.11
C ALA A 114 -18.60 -15.72 -8.96
N ASP A 115 -19.67 -16.43 -8.58
CA ASP A 115 -21.03 -15.87 -8.48
C ASP A 115 -21.38 -15.34 -7.08
N SER A 116 -20.53 -15.57 -6.07
CA SER A 116 -20.80 -15.15 -4.70
C SER A 116 -19.54 -14.97 -3.86
N PHE A 117 -19.49 -13.86 -3.11
CA PHE A 117 -18.44 -13.57 -2.12
C PHE A 117 -18.86 -13.93 -0.68
N ALA A 118 -20.01 -14.59 -0.51
CA ALA A 118 -20.45 -15.06 0.80
C ALA A 118 -19.64 -16.28 1.24
N VAL A 119 -19.30 -16.35 2.53
CA VAL A 119 -18.67 -17.54 3.13
C VAL A 119 -19.69 -18.67 3.13
N ARG A 120 -19.34 -19.83 2.55
CA ARG A 120 -20.18 -21.04 2.51
C ARG A 120 -19.74 -22.05 3.54
#